data_AF-A0A3A0CGL1-F1
#
_entry.id   AF-A0A3A0CGL1-F1
#
_cell.length_a   1.000
_cell.length_b   1.000
_cell.length_c   1.000
_cell.angle_alpha   90.00
_cell.angle_beta   90.00
_cell.angle_gamma   90.00
#
_symmetry.space_group_name_H-M   'P 1'
#
loop_
_entity.id
_entity.type
_entity.pdbx_description
1 polymer ?
#
loop_
_entity_poly.entity_id
_entity_poly.type
_entity_poly.pdbx_seq_one_letter_code
_entity_poly.pdbx_strand_id
1 'polypeptide(L)'
;MARSLHDHFQRRDIAAIGPHLVPDRREATLTILQAISDVLAANLELREAVGDYYHLPATDTWDLAFIENNLGPFSARMHLINQKYRGDEAFVTLQEGENVPLFHARFVLEDGRWLFEPEPPPPGMAQELHGLAESLRDVAGMVRGGAEYEAYLATFFTKALPRIRRVLNTPPPGAVAAGTADEP
;
A
#
# COMPACT_ATOMS: atom_id res chain seq x y z
N MET A 1 -14.97 8.27 -9.73
CA MET A 1 -14.02 7.15 -9.94
C MET A 1 -13.05 6.97 -8.79
N ALA A 2 -12.12 7.91 -8.57
CA ALA A 2 -11.08 7.75 -7.53
C ALA A 2 -11.64 7.48 -6.12
N ARG A 3 -12.76 8.12 -5.77
CA ARG A 3 -13.47 7.85 -4.50
C ARG A 3 -13.96 6.40 -4.38
N SER A 4 -14.47 5.80 -5.45
CA SER A 4 -14.96 4.41 -5.41
C SER A 4 -13.81 3.43 -5.17
N LEU A 5 -12.66 3.64 -5.82
CA LEU A 5 -11.45 2.85 -5.59
C LEU A 5 -10.98 2.94 -4.13
N HIS A 6 -10.92 4.16 -3.61
CA HIS A 6 -10.61 4.44 -2.21
C HIS A 6 -11.58 3.68 -1.28
N ASP A 7 -12.89 3.88 -1.45
CA ASP A 7 -13.92 3.28 -0.60
C ASP A 7 -13.85 1.73 -0.58
N HIS A 8 -13.63 1.10 -1.73
CA HIS A 8 -13.49 -0.36 -1.82
C HIS A 8 -12.23 -0.84 -1.08
N PHE A 9 -11.09 -0.17 -1.27
CA PHE A 9 -9.86 -0.56 -0.58
C PHE A 9 -9.93 -0.34 0.93
N GLN A 10 -10.56 0.75 1.40
CA GLN A 10 -10.78 0.99 2.83
C GLN A 10 -11.64 -0.09 3.48
N ARG A 11 -12.59 -0.66 2.74
CA ARG A 11 -13.41 -1.80 3.19
C ARG A 11 -12.74 -3.16 3.01
N ARG A 12 -11.50 -3.18 2.50
CA ARG A 12 -10.76 -4.40 2.09
C ARG A 12 -11.54 -5.25 1.06
N ASP A 13 -12.40 -4.62 0.28
CA ASP A 13 -13.19 -5.26 -0.78
C ASP A 13 -12.39 -5.27 -2.09
N ILE A 14 -11.31 -6.05 -2.11
CA ILE A 14 -10.36 -6.11 -3.23
C ILE A 14 -11.04 -6.62 -4.51
N ALA A 15 -12.03 -7.52 -4.38
CA ALA A 15 -12.76 -8.05 -5.53
C ALA A 15 -13.54 -6.95 -6.28
N ALA A 16 -14.14 -6.01 -5.56
CA ALA A 16 -14.87 -4.90 -6.17
C ALA A 16 -13.99 -3.83 -6.83
N ILE A 17 -12.68 -3.83 -6.57
CA ILE A 17 -11.73 -2.92 -7.23
C ILE A 17 -11.53 -3.31 -8.70
N GLY A 18 -11.53 -4.61 -9.01
CA GLY A 18 -11.19 -5.14 -10.34
C GLY A 18 -11.94 -4.49 -11.51
N PRO A 19 -13.27 -4.35 -11.46
CA PRO A 19 -14.06 -3.67 -12.50
C PRO A 19 -13.72 -2.20 -12.75
N HIS A 20 -12.97 -1.57 -11.85
CA HIS A 20 -12.52 -0.17 -11.96
C HIS A 20 -11.08 -0.04 -12.48
N LEU A 21 -10.43 -1.14 -12.82
CA LEU A 21 -9.08 -1.18 -13.38
C LEU A 21 -9.11 -1.55 -14.86
N VAL A 22 -8.18 -0.97 -15.63
CA VAL A 22 -7.92 -1.41 -17.01
C VAL A 22 -7.61 -2.93 -17.04
N PRO A 23 -8.18 -3.70 -17.97
CA PRO A 23 -8.06 -5.16 -17.97
C PRO A 23 -6.61 -5.67 -17.89
N ASP A 24 -5.71 -5.06 -18.67
CA ASP A 24 -4.31 -5.47 -18.81
C ASP A 24 -3.48 -5.30 -17.53
N ARG A 25 -3.93 -4.48 -16.59
CA ARG A 25 -3.23 -4.23 -15.32
C ARG A 25 -3.93 -4.83 -14.11
N ARG A 26 -5.17 -5.28 -14.28
CA ARG A 26 -6.06 -5.68 -13.18
C ARG A 26 -5.42 -6.71 -12.26
N GLU A 27 -4.97 -7.84 -12.79
CA GLU A 27 -4.46 -8.95 -11.99
C GLU A 27 -3.24 -8.56 -11.15
N ALA A 28 -2.26 -7.90 -11.77
CA ALA A 28 -1.05 -7.45 -11.10
C ALA A 28 -1.34 -6.44 -9.97
N THR A 29 -2.24 -5.49 -10.22
CA THR A 29 -2.65 -4.50 -9.22
C THR A 29 -3.40 -5.15 -8.06
N LEU A 30 -4.39 -6.02 -8.34
CA LEU A 30 -5.14 -6.71 -7.29
C LEU A 30 -4.22 -7.58 -6.42
N THR A 31 -3.27 -8.26 -7.04
CA THR A 31 -2.27 -9.08 -6.32
C THR A 31 -1.46 -8.25 -5.33
N ILE A 32 -1.06 -7.03 -5.71
CA ILE A 32 -0.30 -6.14 -4.83
C ILE A 32 -1.16 -5.51 -3.75
N LEU A 33 -2.38 -5.08 -4.09
CA LEU A 33 -3.31 -4.56 -3.09
C LEU A 33 -3.62 -5.61 -2.02
N GLN A 34 -3.76 -6.87 -2.42
CA GLN A 34 -3.87 -8.00 -1.50
C GLN A 34 -2.60 -8.15 -0.65
N ALA A 35 -1.42 -8.17 -1.28
CA ALA A 35 -0.14 -8.29 -0.56
C ALA A 35 0.06 -7.17 0.48
N ILE A 36 -0.31 -5.94 0.16
CA ILE A 36 -0.27 -4.80 1.07
C ILE A 36 -1.26 -5.01 2.23
N SER A 37 -2.49 -5.43 1.92
CA SER A 37 -3.50 -5.75 2.94
C SER A 37 -2.98 -6.82 3.91
N ASP A 38 -2.29 -7.84 3.42
CA ASP A 38 -1.73 -8.91 4.24
C ASP A 38 -0.59 -8.40 5.15
N VAL A 39 0.28 -7.50 4.65
CA VAL A 39 1.33 -6.86 5.46
C VAL A 39 0.72 -6.02 6.58
N LEU A 40 -0.32 -5.25 6.29
CA LEU A 40 -0.97 -4.39 7.27
C LEU A 40 -1.67 -5.21 8.36
N ALA A 41 -2.36 -6.29 7.98
CA ALA A 41 -2.94 -7.23 8.91
C ALA A 41 -1.87 -7.89 9.80
N ALA A 42 -0.78 -8.38 9.20
CA ALA A 42 0.33 -9.01 9.95
C ALA A 42 1.04 -8.02 10.88
N ASN A 43 1.18 -6.76 10.48
CA ASN A 43 1.72 -5.69 11.33
C ASN A 43 0.81 -5.45 12.54
N LEU A 44 -0.51 -5.35 12.34
CA LEU A 44 -1.46 -5.22 13.44
C LEU A 44 -1.38 -6.42 14.40
N GLU A 45 -1.38 -7.64 13.87
CA GLU A 45 -1.26 -8.86 14.69
C GLU A 45 0.01 -8.87 15.55
N LEU A 46 1.15 -8.45 15.00
CA LEU A 46 2.40 -8.34 15.74
C LEU A 46 2.31 -7.28 16.85
N ARG A 47 1.72 -6.11 16.55
CA ARG A 47 1.58 -5.04 17.53
C ARG A 47 0.69 -5.46 18.69
N GLU A 48 -0.43 -6.12 18.41
CA GLU A 48 -1.32 -6.69 19.42
C GLU A 48 -0.58 -7.73 20.27
N ALA A 49 0.14 -8.67 19.65
CA ALA A 49 0.91 -9.67 20.38
C ALA A 49 1.95 -9.05 21.33
N VAL A 50 2.69 -8.04 20.88
CA VAL A 50 3.68 -7.32 21.70
C VAL A 50 2.99 -6.55 22.84
N GLY A 51 1.88 -5.87 22.56
CA GLY A 51 1.12 -5.11 23.54
C GLY A 51 0.53 -6.00 24.64
N ASP A 52 -0.04 -7.14 24.24
CA ASP A 52 -0.65 -8.10 25.16
C ASP A 52 0.39 -8.79 26.05
N TYR A 53 1.53 -9.19 25.47
CA TYR A 53 2.52 -10.00 26.18
C TYR A 53 3.49 -9.19 27.03
N TYR A 54 4.03 -8.08 26.50
CA TYR A 54 5.03 -7.28 27.23
C TYR A 54 4.42 -6.08 27.97
N HIS A 55 3.12 -5.78 27.77
CA HIS A 55 2.44 -4.60 28.32
C HIS A 55 3.14 -3.27 27.96
N LEU A 56 3.84 -3.27 26.82
CA LEU A 56 4.48 -2.09 26.27
C LEU A 56 3.66 -1.59 25.08
N PRO A 57 3.54 -0.27 24.89
CA PRO A 57 3.00 0.25 23.63
C PRO A 57 3.92 -0.23 22.51
N ALA A 58 3.33 -0.89 21.50
CA ALA A 58 4.07 -1.21 20.29
C ALA A 58 4.63 0.10 19.73
N THR A 59 5.96 0.24 19.75
CA THR A 59 6.63 1.51 19.46
C THR A 59 6.32 1.96 18.04
N ASP A 60 5.99 3.25 17.87
CA ASP A 60 5.73 3.87 16.56
C ASP A 60 6.87 3.64 15.55
N THR A 61 8.08 3.37 16.03
CA THR A 61 9.25 3.05 15.20
C THR A 61 9.09 1.82 14.32
N TRP A 62 8.12 0.93 14.60
CA TRP A 62 7.85 -0.26 13.80
C TRP A 62 6.46 -0.27 13.17
N ASP A 63 5.72 0.83 13.29
CA ASP A 63 4.39 0.89 12.71
C ASP A 63 4.47 1.05 11.20
N LEU A 64 4.07 0.00 10.47
CA LEU A 64 3.97 0.02 9.01
C LEU A 64 2.68 0.70 8.49
N ALA A 65 1.85 1.27 9.37
CA ALA A 65 0.62 1.97 8.97
C ALA A 65 0.88 3.14 8.00
N PHE A 66 2.08 3.71 7.94
CA PHE A 66 2.40 4.75 6.95
C PHE A 66 2.32 4.25 5.50
N ILE A 67 2.44 2.93 5.26
CA ILE A 67 2.23 2.35 3.92
C ILE A 67 0.81 2.63 3.43
N GLU A 68 -0.16 2.72 4.34
CA GLU A 68 -1.56 3.01 3.99
C GLU A 68 -1.74 4.39 3.37
N ASN A 69 -0.79 5.32 3.52
CA ASN A 69 -0.90 6.68 2.99
C ASN A 69 -0.01 6.92 1.75
N ASN A 70 0.45 5.86 1.07
CA ASN A 70 1.33 5.95 -0.11
C ASN A 70 0.91 4.97 -1.23
N LEU A 71 -0.39 4.85 -1.48
CA LEU A 71 -1.02 3.92 -2.42
C LEU A 71 -1.86 4.62 -3.51
N GLY A 72 -1.63 5.91 -3.73
CA GLY A 72 -2.35 6.73 -4.70
C GLY A 72 -3.86 6.78 -4.42
N PRO A 73 -4.72 6.37 -5.39
CA PRO A 73 -6.17 6.32 -5.19
C PRO A 73 -6.63 5.38 -4.07
N PHE A 74 -5.76 4.48 -3.59
CA PHE A 74 -6.07 3.52 -2.54
C PHE A 74 -5.62 3.99 -1.15
N SER A 75 -4.98 5.15 -1.04
CA SER A 75 -4.48 5.65 0.24
C SER A 75 -5.59 5.87 1.27
N ALA A 76 -5.34 5.51 2.53
CA ALA A 76 -6.25 5.68 3.67
C ALA A 76 -6.64 7.12 3.92
N ARG A 77 -5.73 8.05 3.66
CA ARG A 77 -6.02 9.48 3.62
C ARG A 77 -5.76 9.97 2.22
N MET A 78 -6.82 10.30 1.50
CA MET A 78 -6.73 10.82 0.14
C MET A 78 -7.60 12.05 -0.02
N HIS A 79 -7.03 13.11 -0.58
CA HIS A 79 -7.72 14.33 -0.95
C HIS A 79 -7.60 14.56 -2.45
N LEU A 80 -8.74 14.75 -3.12
CA LEU A 80 -8.76 15.14 -4.53
C LEU A 80 -8.43 16.61 -4.65
N ILE A 81 -7.33 16.94 -5.32
CA ILE A 81 -6.89 18.32 -5.56
C ILE A 81 -7.43 18.85 -6.88
N ASN A 82 -7.28 18.07 -7.96
CA ASN A 82 -7.66 18.50 -9.30
C ASN A 82 -8.07 17.31 -10.18
N GLN A 83 -8.87 17.58 -11.20
CA GLN A 83 -9.22 16.64 -12.26
C GLN A 83 -9.27 17.36 -13.61
N LYS A 84 -8.53 16.85 -14.60
CA LYS A 84 -8.52 17.37 -15.98
C LYS A 84 -8.97 16.26 -16.93
N TYR A 85 -9.90 16.58 -17.82
CA TYR A 85 -10.41 15.66 -18.84
C TYR A 85 -9.85 16.04 -20.21
N ARG A 86 -9.45 15.04 -21.01
CA ARG A 86 -8.91 15.18 -22.36
C ARG A 86 -9.44 14.04 -23.23
N GLY A 87 -10.62 14.26 -23.83
CA GLY A 87 -11.29 13.22 -24.62
C GLY A 87 -11.60 12.00 -23.75
N ASP A 88 -11.01 10.86 -24.12
CA ASP A 88 -11.17 9.57 -23.44
C ASP A 88 -10.16 9.35 -22.31
N GLU A 89 -9.47 10.41 -21.88
CA GLU A 89 -8.52 10.38 -20.76
C GLU A 89 -8.92 11.37 -19.65
N ALA A 90 -8.62 11.01 -18.40
CA ALA A 90 -8.70 11.90 -17.27
C ALA A 90 -7.44 11.79 -16.39
N PHE A 91 -6.91 12.95 -16.00
CA PHE A 91 -5.76 13.07 -15.11
C PHE A 91 -6.24 13.64 -13.79
N VAL A 92 -6.02 12.89 -12.71
CA VAL A 92 -6.52 13.19 -11.38
C VAL A 92 -5.34 13.42 -10.45
N THR A 93 -5.24 14.61 -9.87
CA THR A 93 -4.21 14.94 -8.87
C THR A 93 -4.76 14.70 -7.47
N LEU A 94 -4.05 13.89 -6.69
CA LEU A 94 -4.40 13.47 -5.34
C LEU A 94 -3.32 13.91 -4.36
N GLN A 95 -3.72 14.26 -3.14
CA GLN A 95 -2.82 14.41 -2.00
C GLN A 95 -3.04 13.21 -1.07
N GLU A 96 -1.96 12.56 -0.66
CA GLU A 96 -1.99 11.37 0.19
C GLU A 96 -1.56 11.75 1.61
N GLY A 97 -2.48 11.66 2.58
CA GLY A 97 -2.27 12.24 3.90
C GLY A 97 -1.88 13.71 3.82
N GLU A 98 -0.78 14.06 4.50
CA GLU A 98 -0.14 15.39 4.43
C GLU A 98 1.11 15.38 3.55
N ASN A 99 1.29 14.34 2.72
CA ASN A 99 2.53 14.12 1.98
C ASN A 99 2.64 15.04 0.76
N VAL A 100 3.88 15.48 0.50
CA VAL A 100 4.34 16.08 -0.76
C VAL A 100 5.47 15.17 -1.26
N PRO A 101 5.51 14.76 -2.55
CA PRO A 101 4.76 15.28 -3.70
C PRO A 101 3.30 14.82 -3.81
N LEU A 102 2.51 15.54 -4.62
CA LEU A 102 1.15 15.12 -5.01
C LEU A 102 1.21 13.93 -5.97
N PHE A 103 0.26 13.02 -5.83
CA PHE A 103 0.09 11.85 -6.68
C PHE A 103 -0.73 12.19 -7.93
N HIS A 104 -0.36 11.62 -9.08
CA HIS A 104 -1.08 11.81 -10.34
C HIS A 104 -1.61 10.47 -10.86
N ALA A 105 -2.92 10.31 -10.88
CA ALA A 105 -3.61 9.12 -11.38
C ALA A 105 -4.12 9.36 -12.80
N ARG A 106 -3.88 8.41 -13.71
CA ARG A 106 -4.47 8.39 -15.06
C ARG A 106 -5.69 7.47 -15.09
N PHE A 107 -6.74 7.94 -15.74
CA PHE A 107 -7.95 7.19 -16.02
C PHE A 107 -8.23 7.22 -17.52
N VAL A 108 -8.75 6.12 -18.05
CA VAL A 108 -9.15 5.97 -19.46
C VAL A 108 -10.64 5.64 -19.55
N LEU A 109 -11.33 6.15 -20.56
CA LEU A 109 -12.74 5.89 -20.82
C LEU A 109 -12.87 4.69 -21.76
N GLU A 110 -13.31 3.56 -21.23
CA GLU A 110 -13.57 2.33 -21.99
C GLU A 110 -15.01 1.87 -21.77
N ASP A 111 -15.75 1.57 -22.84
CA ASP A 111 -17.14 1.13 -22.79
C ASP A 111 -18.06 2.02 -21.93
N GLY A 112 -17.85 3.34 -22.01
CA GLY A 112 -18.60 4.34 -21.25
C GLY A 112 -18.27 4.37 -19.75
N ARG A 113 -17.17 3.74 -19.33
CA ARG A 113 -16.70 3.70 -17.95
C ARG A 113 -15.27 4.19 -17.83
N TRP A 114 -15.04 5.03 -16.85
CA TRP A 114 -13.70 5.47 -16.50
C TRP A 114 -12.99 4.40 -15.66
N LEU A 115 -11.89 3.89 -16.18
CA LEU A 115 -11.03 2.88 -15.56
C LEU A 115 -9.72 3.51 -15.13
N PHE A 116 -9.25 3.15 -13.94
CA PHE A 116 -7.93 3.55 -13.48
C PHE A 116 -6.85 2.74 -14.20
N GLU A 117 -5.85 3.46 -14.70
CA GLU A 117 -4.65 2.87 -15.30
C GLU A 117 -3.50 2.97 -14.28
N PRO A 118 -3.30 1.92 -13.45
CA PRO A 118 -2.20 1.88 -12.51
C PRO A 118 -0.88 1.70 -13.25
N GLU A 119 0.18 2.30 -12.71
CA GLU A 119 1.53 1.98 -13.14
C GLU A 119 1.83 0.49 -12.87
N PRO A 120 2.59 -0.16 -13.77
CA PRO A 120 3.05 -1.51 -13.51
C PRO A 120 3.88 -1.53 -12.23
N PRO A 121 3.60 -2.45 -11.32
CA PRO A 121 4.40 -2.53 -10.12
C PRO A 121 5.81 -3.06 -10.44
N PRO A 122 6.79 -2.76 -9.57
CA PRO A 122 8.12 -3.32 -9.69
C PRO A 122 8.09 -4.86 -9.67
N PRO A 123 8.89 -5.53 -10.53
CA PRO A 123 8.96 -6.98 -10.56
C PRO A 123 9.29 -7.56 -9.17
N GLY A 124 8.56 -8.59 -8.75
CA GLY A 124 8.77 -9.25 -7.46
C GLY A 124 8.22 -8.51 -6.24
N MET A 125 7.68 -7.30 -6.38
CA MET A 125 7.14 -6.51 -5.25
C MET A 125 6.07 -7.28 -4.47
N ALA A 126 5.15 -7.95 -5.17
CA ALA A 126 4.13 -8.78 -4.53
C ALA A 126 4.75 -9.89 -3.67
N GLN A 127 5.77 -10.58 -4.17
CA GLN A 127 6.45 -11.65 -3.46
C GLN A 127 7.21 -11.12 -2.23
N GLU A 128 7.82 -9.94 -2.33
CA GLU A 128 8.50 -9.31 -1.20
C GLU A 128 7.52 -8.89 -0.10
N LEU A 129 6.37 -8.33 -0.48
CA LEU A 129 5.30 -8.00 0.45
C LEU A 129 4.73 -9.26 1.13
N HIS A 130 4.50 -10.34 0.39
CA HIS A 130 4.07 -11.62 0.97
C HIS A 130 5.10 -12.14 1.98
N GLY A 131 6.38 -12.17 1.59
CA GLY A 131 7.45 -12.61 2.49
C GLY A 131 7.60 -11.70 3.72
N LEU A 132 7.28 -10.41 3.61
CA LEU A 132 7.24 -9.49 4.75
C LEU A 132 6.06 -9.84 5.68
N ALA A 133 4.86 -10.05 5.14
CA ALA A 133 3.69 -10.44 5.92
C ALA A 133 3.95 -11.75 6.69
N GLU A 134 4.53 -12.76 6.04
CA GLU A 134 4.94 -14.02 6.67
C GLU A 134 5.96 -13.78 7.80
N SER A 135 7.04 -13.02 7.54
CA SER A 135 8.02 -12.67 8.58
C SER A 135 7.38 -11.98 9.79
N LEU A 136 6.41 -11.10 9.58
CA LEU A 136 5.71 -10.41 10.68
C LEU A 136 4.85 -11.38 11.49
N ARG A 137 4.11 -12.28 10.82
CA ARG A 137 3.30 -13.31 11.50
C ARG A 137 4.16 -14.30 12.28
N ASP A 138 5.30 -14.70 11.73
CA ASP A 138 6.26 -15.57 12.43
C ASP A 138 6.71 -14.92 13.75
N VAL A 139 7.09 -13.63 13.70
CA VAL A 139 7.50 -12.87 14.89
C VAL A 139 6.33 -12.74 15.87
N ALA A 140 5.12 -12.46 15.39
CA ALA A 140 3.92 -12.38 16.23
C ALA A 140 3.65 -13.72 16.93
N GLY A 141 3.77 -14.84 16.21
CA GLY A 141 3.64 -16.18 16.75
C GLY A 141 4.68 -16.50 17.83
N MET A 142 5.93 -16.07 17.63
CA MET A 142 6.98 -16.21 18.65
C MET A 142 6.67 -15.43 19.93
N VAL A 143 6.20 -14.18 19.81
CA VAL A 143 5.80 -13.35 20.95
C VAL A 143 4.64 -14.01 21.71
N ARG A 144 3.59 -14.44 21.00
CA ARG A 144 2.46 -15.17 21.60
C ARG A 144 2.88 -16.50 22.25
N GLY A 145 3.92 -17.13 21.72
CA GLY A 145 4.54 -18.35 22.28
C GLY A 145 5.41 -18.11 23.50
N GLY A 146 5.53 -16.86 23.97
CA GLY A 146 6.26 -16.51 25.18
C GLY A 146 7.75 -16.23 24.98
N ALA A 147 8.15 -15.84 23.76
CA ALA A 147 9.54 -15.46 23.53
C ALA A 147 9.99 -14.32 24.46
N GLU A 148 11.24 -14.38 24.91
CA GLU A 148 11.86 -13.27 25.64
C GLU A 148 12.00 -12.05 24.74
N TYR A 149 11.93 -10.85 25.33
CA TYR A 149 11.96 -9.58 24.58
C TYR A 149 13.19 -9.45 23.67
N GLU A 150 14.37 -9.87 24.13
CA GLU A 150 15.61 -9.84 23.34
C GLU A 150 15.55 -10.79 22.12
N ALA A 151 14.96 -11.98 22.29
CA ALA A 151 14.80 -12.96 21.21
C ALA A 151 13.80 -12.46 20.15
N TYR A 152 12.73 -11.81 20.60
CA TYR A 152 11.79 -11.09 19.76
C TYR A 152 12.50 -10.02 18.91
N LEU A 153 13.24 -9.10 19.54
CA LEU A 153 13.95 -8.03 18.84
C LEU A 153 14.95 -8.59 17.84
N ALA A 154 15.77 -9.56 18.24
CA ALA A 154 16.74 -10.19 17.36
C ALA A 154 16.06 -10.80 16.12
N THR A 155 14.92 -11.47 16.30
CA THR A 155 14.16 -12.06 15.19
C THR A 155 13.58 -10.98 14.28
N PHE A 156 12.99 -9.92 14.84
CA PHE A 156 12.46 -8.81 14.06
C PHE A 156 13.55 -8.15 13.20
N PHE A 157 14.70 -7.83 13.80
CA PHE A 157 15.82 -7.19 13.10
C PHE A 157 16.46 -8.09 12.03
N THR A 158 16.41 -9.41 12.18
CA THR A 158 16.99 -10.35 11.22
C THR A 158 16.03 -10.76 10.11
N LYS A 159 14.73 -10.91 10.40
CA LYS A 159 13.73 -11.42 9.44
C LYS A 159 12.83 -10.36 8.83
N ALA A 160 12.36 -9.39 9.62
CA ALA A 160 11.37 -8.41 9.18
C ALA A 160 12.04 -7.13 8.65
N LEU A 161 12.96 -6.52 9.42
CA LEU A 161 13.57 -5.24 9.05
C LEU A 161 14.25 -5.23 7.66
N PRO A 162 14.99 -6.28 7.23
CA PRO A 162 15.60 -6.28 5.90
C PRO A 162 14.58 -6.30 4.77
N ARG A 163 13.38 -6.86 5.00
CA ARG A 163 12.28 -6.87 4.04
C ARG A 163 11.56 -5.53 4.02
N ILE A 164 11.32 -4.94 5.20
CA ILE A 164 10.78 -3.58 5.32
C ILE A 164 11.65 -2.63 4.51
N ARG A 165 12.98 -2.62 4.71
CA ARG A 165 13.89 -1.76 3.94
C ARG A 165 13.81 -1.96 2.43
N ARG A 166 13.63 -3.20 1.95
CA ARG A 166 13.45 -3.48 0.51
C ARG A 166 12.14 -2.91 -0.03
N VAL A 167 11.04 -3.11 0.70
CA VAL A 167 9.72 -2.58 0.33
C VAL A 167 9.73 -1.05 0.32
N LEU A 168 10.38 -0.41 1.30
CA LEU A 168 10.41 1.05 1.42
C LEU A 168 11.36 1.76 0.45
N ASN A 169 12.45 1.10 0.07
CA ASN A 169 13.36 1.63 -0.95
C ASN A 169 12.85 1.38 -2.38
N THR A 170 11.75 0.65 -2.52
CA THR A 170 11.07 0.49 -3.79
C THR A 170 10.10 1.66 -3.95
N PRO A 171 10.23 2.50 -5.01
CA PRO A 171 9.29 3.59 -5.21
C PRO A 171 7.86 3.03 -5.25
N PRO A 172 6.89 3.66 -4.56
CA PRO A 172 5.52 3.22 -4.63
C PRO A 172 5.02 3.31 -6.09
N PRO A 173 4.16 2.39 -6.54
CA PRO A 173 3.57 2.47 -7.87
C PRO A 173 2.86 3.82 -8.06
N GLY A 174 3.20 4.60 -9.08
CA GLY A 174 2.61 5.91 -9.36
C GLY A 174 3.38 7.13 -8.84
N ALA A 175 4.57 6.95 -8.23
CA ALA A 175 5.45 8.06 -7.90
C ALA A 175 6.16 8.60 -9.16
N VAL A 176 5.43 9.34 -9.99
CA VAL A 176 6.05 10.18 -11.01
C VAL A 176 6.81 11.30 -10.29
N ALA A 177 8.14 11.26 -10.32
CA ALA A 177 8.94 12.44 -10.02
C ALA A 177 8.40 13.56 -10.91
N ALA A 178 8.01 14.70 -10.32
CA ALA A 178 7.44 15.84 -11.02
C ALA A 178 8.40 16.35 -12.11
N GLY A 179 8.43 15.67 -13.25
CA GLY A 179 9.12 16.06 -14.45
C GLY A 179 8.20 17.01 -15.16
N THR A 180 8.49 18.30 -14.99
CA THR A 180 8.15 19.42 -15.88
C THR A 180 7.23 19.02 -17.04
N ALA A 181 5.92 19.03 -16.78
CA ALA A 181 4.96 19.08 -17.87
C ALA A 181 5.08 20.49 -18.46
N ASP A 182 5.85 20.60 -19.55
CA ASP A 182 5.81 21.74 -20.47
C ASP A 182 4.34 22.07 -20.77
N GLU A 183 3.95 23.30 -20.46
CA GLU A 183 2.72 23.92 -20.95
C GLU A 183 2.92 24.23 -22.45
N PRO A 184 2.00 23.82 -23.35
CA PRO A 184 1.81 24.53 -24.60
C PRO A 184 1.06 25.86 -24.38
#